data_AF-A0A3D2INJ8-F1
#
_entry.id   AF-A0A3D2INJ8-F1
#
_cell.length_a   1.000
_cell.length_b   1.000
_cell.length_c   1.000
_cell.angle_alpha   90.00
_cell.angle_beta   90.00
_cell.angle_gamma   90.00
#
_symmetry.space_group_name_H-M   'P 1'
#
loop_
_entity.id
_entity.type
_entity.pdbx_description
1 polymer ?
#
loop_
_entity_poly.entity_id
_entity_poly.type
_entity_poly.pdbx_seq_one_letter_code
_entity_poly.pdbx_strand_id
1 'polypeptide(L)'
;KQDVAVWAHHGAFCCGKDFDLAFGLMHTVEKAAEILVKVMSISPVKKNTITPDQLRELNEPFGIQINESFLYEKKDGSIGQLPDRE
;
A
#
# COMPACT_ATOMS: atom_id res chain seq x y z
N LYS A 1 9.92 -10.90 -4.80
CA LYS A 1 8.95 -11.87 -4.21
C LYS A 1 8.01 -11.06 -3.32
N GLN A 2 6.71 -11.36 -3.34
CA GLN A 2 5.69 -10.69 -2.52
C GLN A 2 4.90 -11.75 -1.77
N ASP A 3 4.51 -11.47 -0.53
CA ASP A 3 3.70 -12.38 0.30
C ASP A 3 2.20 -12.09 0.18
N VAL A 4 1.83 -11.13 -0.67
CA VAL A 4 0.45 -10.77 -1.03
C VAL A 4 0.31 -10.73 -2.55
N ALA A 5 -0.78 -11.30 -3.06
CA ALA A 5 -1.16 -11.21 -4.47
C ALA A 5 -2.64 -10.85 -4.61
N VAL A 6 -2.94 -9.79 -5.36
CA VAL A 6 -4.31 -9.39 -5.67
C VAL A 6 -4.75 -10.09 -6.95
N TRP A 7 -5.88 -10.78 -6.89
CA TRP A 7 -6.55 -11.34 -8.06
C TRP A 7 -7.73 -10.44 -8.42
N ALA A 8 -7.55 -9.68 -9.51
CA ALA A 8 -8.55 -8.73 -9.99
C ALA A 8 -9.94 -9.37 -10.10
N HIS A 9 -10.95 -8.67 -9.57
CA HIS A 9 -12.35 -9.08 -9.49
C HIS A 9 -12.67 -10.30 -8.59
N HIS A 10 -11.72 -10.78 -7.79
CA HIS A 10 -11.96 -11.89 -6.88
C HIS A 10 -11.59 -11.54 -5.44
N GLY A 11 -10.30 -11.35 -5.15
CA GLY A 11 -9.82 -11.16 -3.79
C GLY A 11 -8.30 -11.13 -3.74
N ALA A 12 -7.73 -11.52 -2.60
CA ALA A 12 -6.29 -11.59 -2.42
C ALA A 12 -5.85 -12.93 -1.85
N PHE A 13 -4.63 -13.32 -2.15
CA PHE A 13 -3.90 -14.38 -1.48
C PHE A 13 -2.83 -13.75 -0.58
N CYS A 14 -2.68 -14.26 0.64
CA CYS A 14 -1.60 -13.89 1.56
C CYS A 14 -0.89 -15.15 2.07
N CYS A 15 0.41 -15.08 2.29
CA CYS A 15 1.17 -16.15 2.94
C CYS A 15 1.95 -15.63 4.15
N GLY A 16 2.20 -16.53 5.11
CA GLY A 16 2.93 -16.26 6.35
C GLY A 16 3.57 -17.54 6.87
N LYS A 17 4.50 -17.42 7.82
CA LYS A 17 5.16 -18.59 8.44
C LYS A 17 4.20 -19.40 9.33
N ASP A 18 3.15 -18.74 9.82
CA ASP A 18 2.08 -19.28 10.63
C ASP A 18 0.76 -18.58 10.28
N PHE A 19 -0.32 -19.01 10.93
CA PHE A 19 -1.65 -18.49 10.71
C PHE A 19 -1.77 -17.00 11.09
N ASP A 20 -1.24 -16.60 12.24
CA ASP A 20 -1.38 -15.24 12.76
C ASP A 20 -0.71 -14.22 11.84
N LEU A 21 0.47 -14.55 11.31
CA LEU A 21 1.15 -13.69 10.34
C LEU A 21 0.38 -13.62 9.01
N ALA A 22 -0.11 -14.75 8.49
CA ALA A 22 -0.86 -14.77 7.23
C ALA A 22 -2.19 -13.99 7.36
N PHE A 23 -2.92 -14.20 8.45
CA PHE A 23 -4.19 -13.53 8.74
C PHE A 23 -3.98 -12.05 9.03
N GLY A 24 -2.98 -11.71 9.86
CA GLY A 24 -2.63 -10.33 10.19
C GLY A 24 -2.21 -9.52 8.97
N LEU A 25 -1.44 -10.13 8.05
CA LEU A 25 -1.06 -9.52 6.78
C LEU A 25 -2.30 -9.23 5.91
N MET A 26 -3.17 -10.23 5.71
CA MET A 26 -4.42 -10.07 4.95
C MET A 26 -5.28 -8.95 5.54
N HIS A 27 -5.49 -8.96 6.85
CA HIS A 27 -6.34 -7.98 7.52
C HIS A 27 -5.76 -6.56 7.45
N THR A 28 -4.43 -6.41 7.51
CA THR A 28 -3.76 -5.11 7.36
C THR A 28 -3.95 -4.55 5.96
N VAL A 29 -3.78 -5.38 4.92
CA VAL A 29 -3.97 -4.98 3.52
C VAL A 29 -5.44 -4.62 3.25
N GLU A 30 -6.38 -5.45 3.71
CA GLU A 30 -7.82 -5.19 3.59
C GLU A 30 -8.21 -3.88 4.29
N LYS A 31 -7.66 -3.61 5.49
CA LYS A 31 -7.94 -2.36 6.20
C LYS A 31 -7.46 -1.13 5.41
N ALA A 32 -6.29 -1.21 4.81
CA ALA A 32 -5.76 -0.13 3.97
C ALA A 32 -6.64 0.08 2.72
N ALA A 33 -7.12 -1.00 2.09
CA ALA A 33 -8.04 -0.95 0.96
C ALA A 33 -9.39 -0.32 1.35
N GLU A 34 -9.97 -0.70 2.49
CA GLU A 34 -11.22 -0.12 3.02
C GLU A 34 -11.10 1.40 3.21
N ILE A 35 -10.00 1.86 3.81
CA ILE A 35 -9.71 3.29 3.98
C ILE A 35 -9.63 3.97 2.62
N LEU A 36 -8.93 3.37 1.64
CA LEU A 36 -8.79 3.92 0.30
C LEU A 36 -10.15 4.06 -0.40
N VAL A 37 -11.00 3.03 -0.34
CA VAL A 37 -12.36 3.06 -0.92
C VAL A 37 -13.18 4.19 -0.33
N LYS A 38 -13.12 4.39 0.98
CA LYS A 38 -13.84 5.49 1.66
C LYS A 38 -13.35 6.86 1.19
N VAL A 39 -12.03 7.04 1.08
CA VAL A 39 -11.44 8.29 0.57
C VAL A 39 -11.87 8.55 -0.87
N MET A 40 -11.81 7.53 -1.74
CA MET A 40 -12.22 7.61 -3.15
C MET A 40 -13.71 7.94 -3.32
N SER A 41 -14.55 7.46 -2.39
CA SER A 41 -15.98 7.73 -2.40
C SER A 41 -16.33 9.19 -2.06
N ILE A 42 -15.40 9.92 -1.43
CA ILE A 42 -15.58 11.32 -1.01
C ILE A 42 -14.92 12.30 -1.98
N SER A 43 -13.76 11.94 -2.55
CA SER A 43 -12.95 12.83 -3.38
C SER A 43 -12.16 12.04 -4.43
N PRO A 44 -12.04 12.55 -5.67
CA PRO A 44 -11.18 11.95 -6.70
C PRO A 44 -9.67 12.12 -6.41
N VAL A 45 -9.32 12.98 -5.45
CA VAL A 45 -7.93 13.28 -5.05
C VAL A 45 -7.71 13.06 -3.56
N LYS A 46 -6.52 12.56 -3.19
CA LYS A 46 -6.04 12.59 -1.81
C LYS A 46 -5.42 13.96 -1.52
N LYS A 47 -6.15 14.80 -0.79
CA LYS A 47 -5.69 16.16 -0.42
C LYS A 47 -4.33 16.14 0.29
N ASN A 48 -4.14 15.17 1.19
CA ASN A 48 -2.87 14.91 1.89
C ASN A 48 -2.62 13.40 1.88
N THR A 49 -1.37 12.99 1.79
CA THR A 49 -0.95 11.59 1.89
C THR A 49 0.51 11.52 2.35
N ILE A 50 0.93 10.36 2.86
CA ILE A 50 2.32 10.14 3.29
C ILE A 50 3.20 10.17 2.03
N THR A 51 4.27 10.96 2.05
CA THR A 51 5.21 11.07 0.93
C THR A 51 6.17 9.88 0.88
N PRO A 52 6.83 9.61 -0.26
CA PRO A 52 7.90 8.62 -0.35
C PRO A 52 9.00 8.81 0.70
N ASP A 53 9.44 10.04 0.95
CA ASP A 53 10.46 10.34 1.96
C ASP A 53 9.97 10.08 3.38
N GLN A 54 8.74 10.45 3.70
CA GLN A 54 8.12 10.14 4.99
C GLN A 54 7.96 8.62 5.20
N LEU A 55 7.77 7.85 4.12
CA LEU A 55 7.81 6.39 4.22
C LEU A 55 9.24 5.90 4.50
N ARG A 56 10.27 6.45 3.84
CA ARG A 56 11.69 6.09 4.11
C ARG A 56 12.10 6.39 5.54
N GLU A 57 11.57 7.44 6.15
CA GLU A 57 11.79 7.78 7.56
C GLU A 57 11.33 6.67 8.52
N LEU A 58 10.45 5.75 8.09
CA LEU A 58 10.03 4.59 8.90
C LEU A 58 11.09 3.47 8.96
N ASN A 59 12.10 3.49 8.10
CA ASN A 59 13.13 2.44 8.06
C ASN A 59 13.91 2.35 9.38
N GLU A 60 14.38 3.49 9.91
CA GLU A 60 15.17 3.54 11.16
C GLU A 60 14.36 3.08 12.40
N PRO A 61 13.18 3.65 12.71
CA PRO A 61 12.47 3.31 13.94
C PRO A 61 11.91 1.89 13.97
N PHE A 62 11.64 1.29 12.80
CA PHE A 62 11.13 -0.09 12.70
C PHE A 62 12.21 -1.11 12.33
N GLY A 63 13.44 -0.68 12.05
CA GLY A 63 14.52 -1.55 11.60
C GLY A 63 14.21 -2.29 10.29
N ILE A 64 13.49 -1.63 9.38
CA ILE A 64 13.05 -2.21 8.10
C ILE A 64 13.74 -1.54 6.90
N GLN A 65 13.63 -2.16 5.74
CA GLN A 65 14.00 -1.57 4.45
C GLN A 65 12.80 -1.64 3.52
N ILE A 66 12.17 -0.49 3.27
CA ILE A 66 11.06 -0.39 2.33
C ILE A 66 11.55 -0.64 0.90
N ASN A 67 10.75 -1.36 0.12
CA ASN A 67 11.04 -1.63 -1.27
C ASN A 67 10.80 -0.39 -2.14
N GLU A 68 11.90 0.18 -2.63
CA GLU A 68 11.94 1.38 -3.47
C GLU A 68 11.10 1.26 -4.77
N SER A 69 10.86 0.05 -5.29
CA SER A 69 10.00 -0.15 -6.45
C SER A 69 8.54 0.30 -6.23
N PHE A 70 8.12 0.52 -4.98
CA PHE A 70 6.80 1.02 -4.63
C PHE A 70 6.78 2.49 -4.19
N LEU A 71 7.94 3.16 -4.15
CA LEU A 71 8.07 4.55 -3.74
C LEU A 71 8.20 5.45 -4.98
N TYR A 72 7.17 6.26 -5.25
CA TYR A 72 7.16 7.21 -6.34
C TYR A 72 6.36 8.46 -5.99
N GLU A 73 6.79 9.59 -6.54
CA GLU A 73 6.10 10.88 -6.36
C GLU A 73 4.80 10.92 -7.15
N LYS A 74 3.77 11.53 -6.54
CA LYS A 74 2.45 11.74 -7.18
C LYS A 74 2.32 13.21 -7.55
N LYS A 75 1.94 13.49 -8.80
CA LYS A 75 2.01 14.84 -9.39
C LYS A 75 0.84 15.73 -8.95
N ASP A 76 -0.36 15.17 -8.83
CA ASP A 76 -1.60 15.93 -8.59
C ASP A 76 -2.49 15.34 -7.48
N GLY A 77 -1.98 14.33 -6.75
CA GLY A 77 -2.73 13.64 -5.69
C GLY A 77 -3.88 12.77 -6.21
N SER A 78 -3.98 12.56 -7.53
CA SER A 78 -4.96 11.65 -8.12
C SER A 78 -4.79 10.23 -7.60
N ILE A 79 -5.92 9.61 -7.25
CA ILE A 79 -5.93 8.24 -6.75
C ILE A 79 -5.76 7.29 -7.93
N GLY A 80 -4.76 6.40 -7.86
CA GLY A 80 -4.46 5.44 -8.91
C GLY A 80 -3.40 5.92 -9.91
N GLN A 81 -2.77 7.08 -9.70
CA GLN A 81 -1.61 7.49 -10.48
C GLN A 81 -0.50 6.42 -10.39
N LEU A 82 -0.08 5.92 -11.55
CA LEU A 82 1.07 5.02 -11.66
C LEU A 82 2.36 5.83 -11.84
N PRO A 83 3.52 5.30 -11.43
CA PRO A 83 4.80 5.94 -11.74
C PRO A 83 4.96 6.08 -13.27
N ASP A 84 5.68 7.12 -13.69
CA ASP A 84 6.11 7.25 -15.07
C ASP A 84 6.91 5.98 -15.42
N ARG A 85 6.45 5.21 -16.42
CA ARG A 85 7.17 4.03 -16.89
C ARG A 85 8.28 4.49 -17.82
N GLU A 86 9.52 4.05 -17.60
CA GLU A 86 10.56 4.05 -18.64
C GLU A 86 10.17 3.14 -19.82
#